data_AF-A0A6C2YMY2-F1
#
_entry.id   AF-A0A6C2YMY2-F1
#
_cell.length_a   1.000
_cell.length_b   1.000
_cell.length_c   1.000
_cell.angle_alpha   90.00
_cell.angle_beta   90.00
_cell.angle_gamma   90.00
#
_symmetry.space_group_name_H-M   'P 1'
#
loop_
_entity.id
_entity.type
_entity.pdbx_description
1 polymer ?
#
loop_
_entity_poly.entity_id
_entity_poly.type
_entity_poly.pdbx_seq_one_letter_code
_entity_poly.pdbx_strand_id
1 'polypeptide(L)'
;MTPDRQPNSRFAVKLHKRVCLVVTEDGILAEELLSRKKLAQDVAGRLSERVLLVRPGRVESVLEELRKMGHTPQVVGSTPVAE
;
A
#
# COMPACT_ATOMS: atom_id res chain seq x y z
N MET A 1 16.21 -43.55 6.06
CA MET A 1 15.95 -42.34 6.88
C MET A 1 16.84 -41.22 6.34
N THR A 2 16.30 -40.38 5.46
CA THR A 2 16.96 -39.14 5.03
C THR A 2 16.62 -38.06 6.06
N PRO A 3 17.58 -37.26 6.55
CA PRO A 3 17.28 -36.21 7.50
C PRO A 3 16.46 -35.12 6.81
N ASP A 4 15.29 -34.82 7.38
CA ASP A 4 14.49 -33.64 7.06
C ASP A 4 15.36 -32.40 7.24
N ARG A 5 15.82 -31.83 6.12
CA ARG A 5 16.53 -30.55 6.11
C ARG A 5 15.48 -29.47 6.33
N GLN A 6 15.16 -29.17 7.59
CA GLN A 6 14.38 -27.98 7.93
C GLN A 6 15.10 -26.76 7.34
N PRO A 7 14.48 -26.02 6.42
CA PRO A 7 15.08 -24.79 5.94
C PRO A 7 15.07 -23.81 7.13
N ASN A 8 16.26 -23.40 7.57
CA ASN A 8 16.46 -22.23 8.43
C ASN A 8 16.08 -20.95 7.64
N SER A 9 14.82 -20.87 7.21
CA SER A 9 14.25 -19.73 6.50
C SER A 9 14.09 -18.61 7.51
N ARG A 10 15.08 -17.72 7.58
CA ARG A 10 14.93 -16.47 8.32
C ARG A 10 13.97 -15.57 7.58
N PHE A 11 12.84 -15.26 8.19
CA PHE A 11 11.89 -14.29 7.66
C PHE A 11 12.42 -12.87 7.86
N ALA A 12 12.52 -12.11 6.78
CA ALA A 12 12.78 -10.68 6.88
C ALA A 12 11.48 -9.97 7.29
N VAL A 13 11.48 -9.36 8.48
CA VAL A 13 10.35 -8.57 8.98
C VAL A 13 10.65 -7.09 8.79
N LYS A 14 9.77 -6.37 8.10
CA LYS A 14 9.82 -4.90 8.00
C LYS A 14 8.74 -4.30 8.88
N LEU A 15 9.15 -3.51 9.87
CA LEU A 15 8.23 -2.75 10.71
C LEU A 15 7.88 -1.43 10.01
N HIS A 16 6.60 -1.26 9.69
CA HIS A 16 6.07 0.00 9.20
C HIS A 16 5.12 0.59 10.26
N LYS A 17 5.33 1.86 10.64
CA LYS A 17 4.44 2.63 11.51
C LYS A 17 3.78 3.73 10.69
N ARG A 18 2.51 4.04 10.99
CA ARG A 18 1.74 5.11 10.31
C ARG A 18 1.64 4.91 8.79
N VAL A 19 1.16 3.73 8.40
CA VAL A 19 0.87 3.40 7.00
C VAL A 19 -0.58 3.72 6.66
N CYS A 20 -0.83 4.00 5.39
CA CYS A 20 -2.16 4.15 4.82
C CYS A 20 -2.43 3.01 3.84
N LEU A 21 -3.71 2.66 3.67
CA LEU A 21 -4.16 1.69 2.69
C LEU A 21 -4.99 2.40 1.63
N VAL A 22 -4.72 2.10 0.37
CA VAL A 22 -5.63 2.44 -0.73
C VAL A 22 -6.46 1.19 -1.01
N VAL A 23 -7.76 1.31 -0.83
CA VAL A 23 -8.73 0.29 -1.21
C VAL A 23 -9.34 0.70 -2.53
N THR A 24 -9.16 -0.12 -3.56
CA THR A 24 -9.74 0.09 -4.88
C THR A 24 -11.05 -0.68 -5.02
N GLU A 25 -11.88 -0.27 -5.96
CA GLU A 25 -13.14 -0.96 -6.28
C GLU A 25 -12.89 -2.39 -6.77
N ASP A 26 -11.90 -2.54 -7.66
CA ASP A 26 -11.50 -3.81 -8.25
C ASP A 26 -9.97 -3.93 -8.42
N GLY A 27 -9.54 -5.07 -8.95
CA GLY A 27 -8.13 -5.38 -9.20
C GLY A 27 -7.52 -4.66 -10.40
N ILE A 28 -8.33 -4.27 -11.39
CA ILE A 28 -7.88 -3.55 -12.59
C ILE A 28 -7.42 -2.16 -12.18
N LEU A 29 -8.23 -1.45 -11.40
CA LEU A 29 -7.89 -0.13 -10.90
C LEU A 29 -6.62 -0.18 -10.05
N ALA A 30 -6.44 -1.21 -9.21
CA ALA A 30 -5.19 -1.38 -8.45
C ALA A 30 -3.95 -1.51 -9.37
N GLU A 31 -4.08 -2.22 -10.49
CA GLU A 31 -3.01 -2.37 -11.48
C GLU A 31 -2.76 -1.07 -12.25
N GLU A 32 -3.80 -0.33 -12.59
CA GLU A 32 -3.68 0.99 -13.19
C GLU A 32 -2.92 1.96 -12.26
N LEU A 33 -3.20 1.96 -10.96
CA LEU A 33 -2.45 2.76 -9.99
C LEU A 33 -0.97 2.34 -9.94
N LEU A 34 -0.67 1.04 -9.96
CA LEU A 34 0.69 0.52 -9.95
C LEU A 34 1.45 0.75 -11.26
N SER A 35 0.76 0.87 -12.40
CA SER A 35 1.36 1.17 -13.70
C SER A 35 1.95 2.60 -13.76
N ARG A 36 1.48 3.49 -12.87
CA ARG A 36 1.92 4.89 -12.80
C ARG A 36 3.15 5.02 -11.93
N LYS A 37 4.26 5.46 -12.55
CA LYS A 37 5.58 5.58 -11.91
C LYS A 37 5.55 6.29 -10.54
N LYS A 38 4.85 7.42 -10.43
CA LYS A 38 4.79 8.19 -9.17
C LYS A 38 4.07 7.42 -8.05
N LEU A 39 2.91 6.85 -8.35
CA LEU A 39 2.15 6.06 -7.37
C LEU A 39 2.89 4.77 -6.98
N ALA A 40 3.48 4.07 -7.95
CA ALA A 40 4.28 2.87 -7.68
C ALA A 40 5.46 3.14 -6.72
N GLN A 41 6.09 4.32 -6.83
CA GLN A 41 7.15 4.75 -5.92
C GLN A 41 6.67 5.04 -4.50
N ASP A 42 5.38 5.30 -4.30
CA ASP A 42 4.80 5.55 -2.99
C ASP A 42 4.14 4.30 -2.38
N VAL A 43 3.92 3.24 -3.16
CA VAL A 43 3.35 1.96 -2.69
C VAL A 43 4.42 0.97 -2.22
N ALA A 44 4.34 0.57 -0.95
CA ALA A 44 5.21 -0.43 -0.33
C ALA A 44 4.93 -1.86 -0.82
N GLY A 45 3.68 -2.16 -1.18
CA GLY A 45 3.28 -3.45 -1.73
C GLY A 45 1.78 -3.60 -1.90
N ARG A 46 1.35 -4.68 -2.57
CA ARG A 46 -0.06 -5.08 -2.72
C ARG A 46 -0.36 -6.15 -1.66
N LEU A 47 -1.31 -5.88 -0.76
CA LEU A 47 -1.71 -6.78 0.33
C LEU A 47 -2.79 -7.77 -0.10
N SER A 48 -3.64 -7.35 -1.03
CA SER A 48 -4.62 -8.19 -1.71
C SER A 48 -4.85 -7.63 -3.11
N GLU A 49 -5.68 -8.29 -3.91
CA GLU A 49 -6.06 -7.81 -5.24
C GLU A 49 -6.52 -6.34 -5.22
N ARG A 50 -7.21 -5.89 -4.17
CA ARG A 50 -7.82 -4.55 -4.11
C ARG A 50 -7.16 -3.60 -3.11
N VAL A 51 -6.11 -4.05 -2.42
CA VAL A 51 -5.52 -3.30 -1.30
C VAL A 51 -4.05 -3.04 -1.54
N LEU A 52 -3.70 -1.76 -1.64
CA LEU A 52 -2.32 -1.27 -1.76
C LEU A 52 -1.87 -0.65 -0.45
N LEU A 53 -0.68 -1.06 0.03
CA LEU A 53 -0.02 -0.48 1.19
C LEU A 53 0.83 0.72 0.76
N VAL A 54 0.52 1.90 1.30
CA VAL A 54 1.28 3.12 1.06
C VAL A 54 2.45 3.23 2.03
N ARG A 55 3.62 3.66 1.53
CA ARG A 55 4.81 3.93 2.34
C ARG A 55 4.51 5.03 3.39
N PRO A 56 5.08 4.94 4.61
CA PRO A 56 4.91 5.99 5.61
C PRO A 56 5.29 7.38 5.08
N GLY A 57 4.48 8.38 5.40
CA GLY A 57 4.71 9.78 4.98
C GLY A 57 4.38 10.10 3.52
N ARG A 58 3.86 9.14 2.75
CA ARG A 58 3.49 9.34 1.33
C ARG A 58 2.00 9.54 1.07
N VAL A 59 1.18 9.61 2.12
CA VAL A 59 -0.28 9.71 1.99
C VAL A 59 -0.71 10.92 1.18
N GLU A 60 -0.17 12.11 1.44
CA GLU A 60 -0.53 13.33 0.72
C GLU A 60 -0.17 13.26 -0.77
N SER A 61 1.01 12.72 -1.08
CA SER A 61 1.46 12.49 -2.47
C SER A 61 0.50 11.56 -3.22
N VAL A 62 0.09 10.46 -2.57
CA VAL A 62 -0.88 9.53 -3.14
C VAL A 62 -2.24 10.21 -3.35
N LEU A 63 -2.74 10.95 -2.36
CA LEU A 63 -4.02 11.67 -2.48
C LEU A 63 -3.98 12.71 -3.61
N GLU A 64 -2.89 13.45 -3.74
CA GLU A 64 -2.70 14.43 -4.80
C GLU A 64 -2.71 13.79 -6.19
N GLU A 65 -1.95 12.70 -6.38
CA GLU A 65 -1.91 12.02 -7.67
C GLU A 65 -3.24 11.32 -8.01
N LEU A 66 -3.95 10.76 -7.02
CA LEU A 66 -5.31 10.24 -7.22
C LEU A 66 -6.29 11.33 -7.67
N ARG A 67 -6.23 12.53 -7.07
CA ARG A 67 -7.05 13.67 -7.50
C ARG A 67 -6.71 14.12 -8.92
N LYS A 68 -5.41 14.14 -9.30
CA LYS A 68 -4.97 14.45 -10.67
C LYS A 68 -5.47 13.43 -11.70
N MET A 69 -5.75 12.21 -11.27
CA MET A 69 -6.37 11.17 -12.10
C MET A 69 -7.89 11.33 -12.24
N GLY A 70 -8.49 12.32 -11.58
CA GLY A 70 -9.95 12.52 -11.59
C GLY A 70 -10.70 11.67 -10.57
N HIS A 71 -9.99 10.96 -9.69
CA HIS A 71 -10.63 10.23 -8.59
C HIS A 71 -10.91 11.15 -7.40
N THR A 72 -11.92 10.79 -6.60
CA THR A 72 -12.30 11.47 -5.37
C THR A 72 -12.03 10.56 -4.17
N PRO A 73 -10.75 10.40 -3.75
CA PRO A 73 -10.40 9.49 -2.66
C PRO A 73 -11.05 9.93 -1.35
N GLN A 74 -11.77 8.99 -0.73
CA GLN A 74 -12.35 9.17 0.61
C GLN A 74 -11.37 8.67 1.65
N VAL A 75 -10.98 9.54 2.59
CA VAL A 75 -10.13 9.15 3.72
C VAL A 75 -11.05 8.66 4.83
N VAL A 76 -10.98 7.36 5.12
CA VAL A 76 -11.80 6.72 6.17
C VAL A 76 -10.89 6.42 7.36
N GLY A 77 -11.35 6.74 8.59
CA GLY A 77 -10.60 6.44 9.81
C GLY A 77 -9.51 7.43 10.22
N SER A 78 -9.45 8.61 9.60
CA SER A 78 -8.68 9.72 10.17
C SER A 78 -9.44 10.26 11.38
N THR A 79 -9.09 9.79 12.59
CA THR A 79 -9.46 10.53 13.79
C THR A 79 -8.88 11.94 13.65
N PRO A 80 -9.65 13.02 13.86
CA PRO A 80 -9.09 14.36 13.85
C PRO A 80 -7.98 14.39 14.91
N VAL A 81 -6.77 14.73 14.51
CA VAL A 81 -5.74 15.16 15.47
C VAL A 81 -6.22 16.52 15.97
N ALA A 82 -6.78 16.54 17.17
CA ALA A 82 -6.95 17.78 17.91
C ALA A 82 -5.55 18.37 18.15
N GLU A 83 -5.37 19.61 17.69
CA GLU A 83 -4.23 20.47 18.03
C GLU A 83 -4.19 20.78 19.53
#